data_AF-A0A9D5NN00-F1
#
_entry.id   AF-A0A9D5NN00-F1
#
_cell.length_a   1.000
_cell.length_b   1.000
_cell.length_c   1.000
_cell.angle_alpha   90.00
_cell.angle_beta   90.00
_cell.angle_gamma   90.00
#
_symmetry.space_group_name_H-M   'P 1'
#
loop_
_entity.id
_entity.type
_entity.pdbx_description
1 polymer ?
#
loop_
_entity_poly.entity_id
_entity_poly.type
_entity_poly.pdbx_seq_one_letter_code
_entity_poly.pdbx_strand_id
1 'polypeptide(L)'
;MIKINYKKDNTYGNTMYEFLNQDLIMKWFTDRSGDLYWVLFDKAISHNDEYDFRVPIQNYKFYSIIERIYNDFKNGKIFYQTEIDADLKYNAATLNRNQYVREAVHDIFNSNTEEVTWDSDEDIRNKTNSLKIIKEHDAFILRFTDVIHGNLIRVCFKKNRGHYGPCSMPFFRAYEHMDKIKDAYDISFEEYFNKVKPTLDNPVPETKTYLKKSEN
;
A
#
# COMPACT_ATOMS: atom_id res chain seq x y z
N MET A 1 15.53 10.37 6.17
CA MET A 1 14.07 10.53 6.18
C MET A 1 13.61 10.71 4.75
N ILE A 2 12.67 9.89 4.28
CA ILE A 2 12.08 10.01 2.95
C ILE A 2 11.25 11.29 2.90
N LYS A 3 11.51 12.14 1.89
CA LYS A 3 10.67 13.30 1.60
C LYS A 3 9.57 12.88 0.64
N ILE A 4 8.33 13.28 0.92
CA ILE A 4 7.18 12.97 0.06
C ILE A 4 6.63 14.27 -0.50
N ASN A 5 6.64 14.36 -1.83
CA ASN A 5 5.95 15.42 -2.56
C ASN A 5 4.68 14.83 -3.18
N TYR A 6 3.71 15.69 -3.50
CA TYR A 6 2.57 15.28 -4.28
C TYR A 6 2.20 16.35 -5.31
N LYS A 7 1.65 15.91 -6.44
CA LYS A 7 1.13 16.79 -7.49
C LYS A 7 -0.20 16.25 -7.95
N LYS A 8 -1.23 17.11 -7.97
CA LYS A 8 -2.52 16.78 -8.56
C LYS A 8 -2.49 17.07 -10.05
N ASP A 9 -2.93 16.11 -10.86
CA ASP A 9 -3.26 16.37 -12.26
C ASP A 9 -4.64 17.06 -12.31
N ASN A 10 -4.65 18.33 -12.71
CA ASN A 10 -5.88 19.11 -12.82
C ASN A 10 -6.82 18.60 -13.92
N THR A 11 -6.33 17.76 -14.84
CA THR A 11 -7.09 17.26 -15.98
C THR A 11 -7.96 16.06 -15.61
N TYR A 12 -7.44 15.18 -14.75
CA TYR A 12 -8.09 13.89 -14.42
C TYR A 12 -8.33 13.72 -12.91
N GLY A 13 -7.85 14.66 -12.09
CA GLY A 13 -8.02 14.62 -10.64
C GLY A 13 -7.09 13.64 -9.91
N ASN A 14 -6.27 12.86 -10.62
CA ASN A 14 -5.35 11.90 -10.04
C ASN A 14 -4.18 12.60 -9.31
N THR A 15 -3.76 12.05 -8.17
CA THR A 15 -2.61 12.55 -7.40
C THR A 15 -1.38 11.68 -7.68
N MET A 16 -0.29 12.29 -8.12
CA MET A 16 1.00 11.63 -8.15
C MET A 16 1.73 11.88 -6.83
N TYR A 17 2.19 10.83 -6.18
CA TYR A 17 3.09 10.89 -5.03
C TYR A 17 4.51 10.63 -5.47
N GLU A 18 5.45 11.41 -4.98
CA GLU A 18 6.88 11.26 -5.24
C GLU A 18 7.62 11.11 -3.91
N PHE A 19 8.36 10.02 -3.77
CA PHE A 19 9.12 9.64 -2.59
C PHE A 19 10.60 9.76 -2.93
N LEU A 20 11.30 10.67 -2.25
CA LEU A 20 12.70 10.96 -2.47
C LEU A 20 13.54 10.29 -1.40
N ASN A 21 14.42 9.39 -1.82
CA ASN A 21 15.39 8.72 -0.97
C ASN A 21 16.77 8.75 -1.61
N GLN A 22 17.60 9.72 -1.20
CA GLN A 22 18.96 9.93 -1.75
C GLN A 22 18.94 9.99 -3.30
N ASP A 23 19.51 8.97 -3.94
CA ASP A 23 19.65 8.86 -5.40
C ASP A 23 18.44 8.23 -6.08
N LEU A 24 17.50 7.67 -5.31
CA LEU A 24 16.29 7.05 -5.82
C LEU A 24 15.08 7.99 -5.69
N ILE A 25 14.28 8.02 -6.76
CA ILE A 25 12.95 8.63 -6.77
C ILE A 25 11.93 7.54 -7.05
N MET A 26 11.03 7.30 -6.10
CA MET A 26 9.88 6.45 -6.35
C MET A 26 8.64 7.32 -6.60
N LYS A 27 7.77 6.89 -7.51
CA LYS A 27 6.52 7.58 -7.85
C LYS A 27 5.36 6.63 -7.84
N TRP A 28 4.26 7.02 -7.21
CA TRP A 28 2.99 6.29 -7.25
C TRP A 28 1.94 7.16 -7.93
N PHE A 29 1.28 6.64 -8.95
CA PHE A 29 0.20 7.35 -9.66
C PHE A 29 -0.72 6.37 -10.39
N THR A 30 -1.95 6.81 -10.65
CA THR A 30 -2.86 6.15 -11.58
C THR A 30 -2.83 6.83 -12.94
N ASP A 31 -2.82 6.04 -14.02
CA ASP A 31 -2.92 6.58 -15.37
C ASP A 31 -4.37 6.92 -15.77
N ARG A 32 -4.59 7.21 -17.06
CA ARG A 32 -5.93 7.52 -17.59
C ARG A 32 -6.87 6.31 -17.60
N SER A 33 -6.32 5.11 -17.72
CA SER A 33 -7.05 3.85 -17.66
C SER A 33 -7.47 3.51 -16.23
N GLY A 34 -6.83 4.16 -15.26
CA GLY A 34 -6.96 3.87 -13.84
C GLY A 34 -6.08 2.70 -13.42
N ASP A 35 -5.05 2.33 -14.19
CA ASP A 35 -4.02 1.38 -13.78
C ASP A 35 -3.10 2.08 -12.78
N LEU A 36 -2.72 1.38 -11.71
CA LEU A 36 -1.79 1.91 -10.72
C LEU A 36 -0.36 1.58 -11.14
N TYR A 37 0.51 2.56 -11.07
CA TYR A 37 1.92 2.43 -11.36
C TYR A 37 2.75 2.83 -10.16
N TRP A 38 3.69 1.95 -9.80
CA TRP A 38 4.81 2.27 -8.95
C TRP A 38 6.05 2.31 -9.82
N VAL A 39 6.69 3.47 -9.89
CA VAL A 39 7.84 3.72 -10.75
C VAL A 39 9.03 4.06 -9.89
N LEU A 40 10.15 3.38 -10.08
CA LEU A 40 11.43 3.74 -9.48
C LEU A 40 12.34 4.35 -10.55
N PHE A 41 12.95 5.47 -10.23
CA PHE A 41 13.95 6.13 -11.04
C PHE A 41 15.26 6.26 -10.27
N ASP A 42 16.35 5.80 -10.87
CA ASP A 42 17.69 6.01 -10.33
C ASP A 42 18.35 7.24 -10.97
N LYS A 43 18.65 8.24 -10.14
CA LYS A 43 19.35 9.46 -10.57
C LYS A 43 20.81 9.21 -10.92
N ALA A 44 21.43 8.21 -10.27
CA ALA A 44 22.84 7.89 -10.50
C ALA A 44 23.07 7.18 -11.84
N ILE A 45 21.99 6.69 -12.48
CA ILE A 45 22.06 5.89 -13.71
C ILE A 45 23.02 4.71 -13.52
N SER A 46 22.92 4.06 -12.34
CA SER A 46 23.64 2.82 -12.13
C SER A 46 23.07 1.75 -13.06
N HIS A 47 23.91 0.84 -13.55
CA HIS A 47 23.49 -0.28 -14.40
C HIS A 47 23.24 -1.52 -13.56
N ASN A 48 22.45 -1.38 -12.49
CA ASN A 48 22.06 -2.51 -11.65
C ASN A 48 20.76 -3.13 -12.18
N ASP A 49 20.60 -4.43 -11.94
CA ASP A 49 19.35 -5.15 -12.26
C ASP A 49 18.34 -5.09 -11.10
N GLU A 50 18.82 -4.78 -9.89
CA GLU A 50 18.01 -4.66 -8.68
C GLU A 50 18.30 -3.35 -7.94
N TYR A 51 17.24 -2.72 -7.44
CA TYR A 51 17.31 -1.45 -6.73
C TYR A 51 16.46 -1.49 -5.47
N ASP A 52 17.08 -1.14 -4.35
CA ASP A 52 16.45 -1.19 -3.04
C ASP A 52 16.02 0.20 -2.58
N PHE A 53 14.71 0.42 -2.54
CA PHE A 53 14.15 1.61 -1.91
C PHE A 53 13.81 1.29 -0.43
N ARG A 54 14.69 1.71 0.48
CA ARG A 54 14.52 1.49 1.93
C ARG A 54 13.48 2.43 2.53
N VAL A 55 12.48 1.88 3.20
CA VAL A 55 11.45 2.59 3.98
C VAL A 55 11.71 2.37 5.47
N PRO A 56 12.43 3.28 6.14
CA PRO A 56 12.80 3.11 7.54
C PRO A 56 11.62 3.43 8.46
N ILE A 57 11.56 2.81 9.63
CA ILE A 57 10.45 2.97 10.60
C ILE A 57 10.23 4.43 11.05
N GLN A 58 11.27 5.26 11.00
CA GLN A 58 11.19 6.69 11.32
C GLN A 58 10.27 7.45 10.34
N ASN A 59 10.09 6.92 9.12
CA ASN A 59 9.06 7.37 8.18
C ASN A 59 7.72 6.66 8.46
N TYR A 60 7.26 6.72 9.72
CA TYR A 60 6.21 5.85 10.27
C TYR A 60 4.94 5.77 9.43
N LYS A 61 4.45 6.90 8.91
CA LYS A 61 3.22 6.89 8.10
C LYS A 61 3.40 6.13 6.79
N PHE A 62 4.60 6.18 6.21
CA PHE A 62 4.89 5.44 5.00
C PHE A 62 5.09 3.97 5.33
N TYR A 63 5.89 3.74 6.37
CA TYR A 63 6.16 2.43 6.92
C TYR A 63 4.87 1.68 7.23
N SER A 64 3.89 2.32 7.89
CA SER A 64 2.61 1.70 8.24
C SER A 64 1.77 1.32 7.03
N ILE A 65 1.89 2.07 5.92
CA ILE A 65 1.20 1.72 4.66
C ILE A 65 1.83 0.46 4.05
N ILE A 66 3.16 0.41 3.98
CA ILE A 66 3.87 -0.77 3.47
C ILE A 66 3.65 -1.98 4.38
N GLU A 67 3.70 -1.78 5.70
CA GLU A 67 3.42 -2.82 6.69
C GLU A 67 2.01 -3.40 6.52
N ARG A 68 1.02 -2.56 6.19
CA ARG A 68 -0.33 -3.04 5.93
C ARG A 68 -0.38 -3.93 4.70
N ILE A 69 0.23 -3.54 3.58
CA ILE A 69 0.30 -4.39 2.37
C ILE A 69 0.92 -5.74 2.73
N TYR A 70 2.08 -5.70 3.41
CA TYR A 70 2.79 -6.90 3.84
C TYR A 70 1.91 -7.83 4.68
N ASN A 71 1.22 -7.28 5.68
CA ASN A 71 0.34 -8.04 6.57
C ASN A 71 -0.94 -8.53 5.89
N ASP A 72 -1.49 -7.79 4.91
CA ASP A 72 -2.65 -8.22 4.14
C ASP A 72 -2.34 -9.54 3.41
N PHE A 73 -1.18 -9.63 2.76
CA PHE A 73 -0.73 -10.84 2.10
C PHE A 73 -0.30 -11.93 3.07
N LYS A 74 0.54 -11.62 4.07
CA LYS A 74 0.99 -12.58 5.09
C LYS A 74 -0.17 -13.30 5.79
N ASN A 75 -1.27 -12.59 6.03
CA ASN A 75 -2.44 -13.14 6.73
C ASN A 75 -3.57 -13.59 5.79
N GLY A 76 -3.44 -13.42 4.47
CA GLY A 76 -4.52 -13.71 3.52
C GLY A 76 -5.77 -12.85 3.69
N LYS A 77 -5.63 -11.62 4.19
CA LYS A 77 -6.73 -10.69 4.49
C LYS A 77 -6.67 -9.46 3.59
N ILE A 78 -6.87 -9.66 2.29
CA ILE A 78 -6.74 -8.61 1.29
C ILE A 78 -8.04 -7.81 1.06
N PHE A 79 -9.20 -8.35 1.47
CA PHE A 79 -10.50 -7.66 1.47
C PHE A 79 -10.93 -7.23 2.86
N TYR A 80 -11.52 -6.03 2.96
CA TYR A 80 -12.09 -5.49 4.19
C TYR A 80 -13.55 -5.10 4.00
N GLN A 81 -14.35 -5.21 5.05
CA GLN A 81 -15.80 -5.00 4.97
C GLN A 81 -16.18 -3.60 4.49
N THR A 82 -15.37 -2.60 4.81
CA THR A 82 -15.57 -1.20 4.41
C THR A 82 -15.40 -0.95 2.92
N GLU A 83 -14.92 -1.93 2.15
CA GLU A 83 -14.59 -1.80 0.72
C GLU A 83 -15.49 -2.63 -0.19
N ILE A 84 -16.39 -3.39 0.43
CA ILE A 84 -17.33 -4.24 -0.27
C ILE A 84 -18.64 -3.47 -0.27
N ASP A 85 -19.13 -3.17 -1.48
CA ASP A 85 -20.45 -2.58 -1.64
C ASP A 85 -21.50 -3.41 -0.90
N ALA A 86 -22.40 -2.73 -0.20
CA ALA A 86 -23.47 -3.37 0.58
C ALA A 86 -24.36 -4.29 -0.28
N ASP A 87 -24.38 -4.08 -1.60
CA ASP A 87 -25.14 -4.86 -2.59
C ASP A 87 -24.42 -6.15 -3.04
N LEU A 88 -23.15 -6.36 -2.68
CA LEU A 88 -22.45 -7.62 -2.94
C LEU A 88 -22.92 -8.69 -1.94
N LYS A 89 -23.38 -9.83 -2.48
CA LYS A 89 -23.82 -11.01 -1.69
C LYS A 89 -22.75 -11.60 -0.77
N TYR A 90 -21.50 -11.14 -0.85
CA TYR A 90 -20.35 -11.72 -0.15
C TYR A 90 -19.72 -10.69 0.78
N ASN A 91 -19.60 -11.04 2.07
CA ASN A 91 -18.82 -10.24 3.03
C ASN A 91 -17.31 -10.50 2.88
N ALA A 92 -16.48 -9.66 3.49
CA ALA A 92 -15.02 -9.72 3.36
C ALA A 92 -14.43 -11.06 3.84
N ALA A 93 -14.98 -11.63 4.90
CA ALA A 93 -14.51 -12.91 5.43
C ALA A 93 -14.75 -14.05 4.43
N THR A 94 -15.88 -14.04 3.71
CA THR A 94 -16.16 -15.03 2.67
C THR A 94 -15.24 -14.87 1.47
N LEU A 95 -14.97 -13.64 1.03
CA LEU A 95 -14.05 -13.39 -0.08
C LEU A 95 -12.62 -13.81 0.25
N ASN A 96 -12.11 -13.48 1.44
CA ASN A 96 -10.76 -13.89 1.87
C ASN A 96 -10.63 -15.42 2.05
N ARG A 97 -11.73 -16.14 2.30
CA ARG A 97 -11.75 -17.61 2.37
C ARG A 97 -11.93 -18.28 1.01
N ASN A 98 -12.24 -17.53 -0.04
CA ASN A 98 -12.41 -18.06 -1.38
C ASN A 98 -11.10 -18.71 -1.84
N GLN A 99 -11.18 -19.92 -2.39
CA GLN A 99 -10.00 -20.69 -2.80
C GLN A 99 -9.14 -19.94 -3.82
N TYR A 100 -9.75 -19.31 -4.82
CA TYR A 100 -9.04 -18.53 -5.84
C TYR A 100 -8.25 -17.38 -5.22
N VAL A 101 -8.83 -16.69 -4.24
CA VAL A 101 -8.16 -15.59 -3.53
C VAL A 101 -6.98 -16.12 -2.71
N ARG A 102 -7.16 -17.26 -2.02
CA ARG A 102 -6.10 -17.86 -1.22
C ARG A 102 -4.93 -18.33 -2.07
N GLU A 103 -5.20 -18.99 -3.18
CA GLU A 103 -4.18 -19.43 -4.14
C GLU A 103 -3.40 -18.24 -4.68
N ALA A 104 -4.09 -17.21 -5.16
CA ALA A 104 -3.45 -16.00 -5.68
C ALA A 104 -2.63 -15.24 -4.61
N VAL A 105 -3.04 -15.26 -3.33
CA VAL A 105 -2.24 -14.71 -2.23
C VAL A 105 -1.01 -15.57 -1.95
N HIS A 106 -1.12 -16.90 -1.99
CA HIS A 106 0.01 -17.80 -1.81
C HIS A 106 1.06 -17.67 -2.91
N ASP A 107 0.66 -17.35 -4.14
CA ASP A 107 1.58 -17.09 -5.24
C ASP A 107 2.37 -15.79 -5.04
N ILE A 108 1.79 -14.82 -4.31
CA ILE A 108 2.40 -13.52 -4.03
C ILE A 108 3.24 -13.52 -2.76
N PHE A 109 2.79 -14.20 -1.70
CA PHE A 109 3.50 -14.26 -0.43
C PHE A 109 4.26 -15.57 -0.25
N ASN A 110 5.58 -15.48 -0.24
CA ASN A 110 6.45 -16.61 0.04
C ASN A 110 6.70 -16.71 1.55
N SER A 111 6.12 -17.71 2.20
CA SER A 111 6.29 -17.94 3.64
C SER A 111 7.69 -18.39 4.05
N ASN A 112 8.50 -18.91 3.12
CA ASN A 112 9.86 -19.37 3.42
C ASN A 112 10.86 -18.21 3.47
N THR A 113 10.68 -17.21 2.59
CA THR A 113 11.51 -15.99 2.57
C THR A 113 10.87 -14.82 3.31
N GLU A 114 9.59 -14.95 3.68
CA GLU A 114 8.77 -13.89 4.27
C GLU A 114 8.69 -12.63 3.38
N GLU A 115 8.51 -12.83 2.07
CA GLU A 115 8.51 -11.76 1.06
C GLU A 115 7.17 -11.71 0.30
N VAL A 116 6.73 -10.50 -0.04
CA VAL A 116 5.66 -10.27 -1.02
C VAL A 116 6.30 -9.98 -2.37
N THR A 117 5.97 -10.74 -3.41
CA THR A 117 6.47 -10.53 -4.78
C THR A 117 5.31 -10.20 -5.72
N TRP A 118 5.46 -9.13 -6.50
CA TRP A 118 4.54 -8.76 -7.55
C TRP A 118 5.29 -8.59 -8.88
N ASP A 119 4.92 -9.40 -9.87
CA ASP A 119 5.38 -9.24 -11.24
C ASP A 119 4.44 -8.29 -11.99
N SER A 120 5.01 -7.29 -12.64
CA SER A 120 4.23 -6.28 -13.37
C SER A 120 3.36 -6.95 -14.45
N ASP A 121 2.07 -6.58 -14.51
CA ASP A 121 1.11 -7.13 -15.45
C ASP A 121 1.32 -6.66 -16.93
N GLU A 122 2.46 -6.04 -17.27
CA GLU A 122 2.76 -5.62 -18.65
C GLU A 122 3.16 -6.85 -19.51
N ASP A 123 2.37 -7.16 -20.53
CA ASP A 123 2.25 -8.50 -21.11
C ASP A 123 3.29 -8.85 -22.23
N ILE A 124 3.55 -10.16 -22.36
CA ILE A 124 3.92 -11.01 -23.52
C ILE A 124 5.39 -11.46 -23.76
N ARG A 125 6.47 -10.78 -23.35
CA ARG A 125 7.85 -11.20 -23.76
C ARG A 125 8.74 -11.81 -22.68
N ASN A 126 8.17 -12.47 -21.67
CA ASN A 126 8.87 -13.20 -20.59
C ASN A 126 9.86 -12.35 -19.76
N LYS A 127 9.70 -11.02 -19.77
CA LYS A 127 10.55 -10.09 -19.04
C LYS A 127 9.66 -9.01 -18.43
N THR A 128 9.23 -9.22 -17.20
CA THR A 128 8.39 -8.28 -16.45
C THR A 128 9.20 -7.72 -15.29
N ASN A 129 9.18 -6.39 -15.14
CA ASN A 129 9.71 -5.78 -13.93
C ASN A 129 8.92 -6.30 -12.72
N SER A 130 9.58 -6.40 -11.58
CA SER A 130 8.91 -6.87 -10.38
C SER A 130 9.22 -5.98 -9.17
N LEU A 131 8.35 -6.09 -8.19
CA LEU A 131 8.48 -5.47 -6.88
C LEU A 131 8.49 -6.58 -5.83
N LYS A 132 9.49 -6.56 -4.95
CA LYS A 132 9.49 -7.33 -3.71
C LYS A 132 9.38 -6.42 -2.49
N ILE A 133 8.55 -6.81 -1.53
CA ILE A 133 8.47 -6.16 -0.22
C ILE A 133 9.05 -7.12 0.81
N ILE A 134 10.17 -6.72 1.39
CA ILE A 134 10.94 -7.51 2.36
C ILE A 134 10.88 -6.77 3.70
N LYS A 135 10.47 -7.47 4.76
CA LYS A 135 10.46 -6.92 6.11
C LYS A 135 11.81 -7.13 6.78
N GLU A 136 12.44 -6.04 7.20
CA GLU A 136 13.59 -6.07 8.10
C GLU A 136 13.17 -5.60 9.51
N HIS A 137 14.10 -5.67 10.46
CA HIS A 137 13.84 -5.31 11.86
C HIS A 137 13.36 -3.85 12.02
N ASP A 138 13.99 -2.91 11.32
CA ASP A 138 13.77 -1.46 11.46
C ASP A 138 13.30 -0.77 10.16
N ALA A 139 13.04 -1.54 9.10
CA ALA A 139 12.65 -1.01 7.80
C ALA A 139 11.86 -2.02 6.97
N PHE A 140 11.24 -1.55 5.90
CA PHE A 140 10.89 -2.35 4.74
C PHE A 140 11.85 -2.04 3.60
N ILE A 141 12.23 -3.06 2.83
CA ILE A 141 12.90 -2.91 1.55
C ILE A 141 11.87 -3.11 0.44
N LEU A 142 11.72 -2.11 -0.42
CA LEU A 142 11.00 -2.22 -1.67
C LEU A 142 12.03 -2.45 -2.77
N ARG A 143 12.23 -3.71 -3.15
CA ARG A 143 13.20 -4.09 -4.18
C ARG A 143 12.53 -4.11 -5.54
N PHE A 144 13.04 -3.31 -6.45
CA PHE A 144 12.60 -3.25 -7.84
C PHE A 144 13.60 -4.00 -8.70
N THR A 145 13.13 -4.96 -9.50
CA THR A 145 13.96 -5.68 -10.47
C THR A 145 13.64 -5.17 -11.87
N ASP A 146 14.67 -4.72 -12.59
CA ASP A 146 14.59 -4.29 -13.98
C ASP A 146 14.98 -5.41 -14.93
N VAL A 147 14.07 -5.83 -15.80
CA VAL A 147 14.35 -6.88 -16.78
C VAL A 147 14.59 -6.32 -18.18
N ILE A 148 14.35 -5.01 -18.38
CA ILE A 148 14.46 -4.29 -19.65
C ILE A 148 15.77 -3.46 -19.72
N HIS A 149 16.47 -3.30 -18.59
CA HIS A 149 17.72 -2.55 -18.39
C HIS A 149 17.61 -1.07 -18.79
N GLY A 150 16.99 -0.28 -17.93
CA GLY A 150 16.90 1.18 -17.99
C GLY A 150 17.08 1.84 -16.62
N ASN A 151 17.01 3.16 -16.59
CA ASN A 151 17.03 3.95 -15.35
C ASN A 151 15.63 4.17 -14.76
N LEU A 152 14.60 3.56 -15.35
CA LEU A 152 13.21 3.69 -14.98
C LEU A 152 12.56 2.32 -14.94
N ILE A 153 12.25 1.87 -13.73
CA ILE A 153 11.56 0.60 -13.48
C ILE A 153 10.11 0.90 -13.23
N ARG A 154 9.21 0.27 -13.98
CA ARG A 154 7.77 0.44 -13.84
C ARG A 154 7.15 -0.89 -13.45
N VAL A 155 6.44 -0.89 -12.33
CA VAL A 155 5.59 -1.99 -11.87
C VAL A 155 4.14 -1.54 -11.97
N CYS A 156 3.35 -2.29 -12.74
CA CYS A 156 1.95 -2.03 -12.98
C CYS A 156 1.07 -2.98 -12.17
N PHE A 157 0.04 -2.43 -11.55
CA PHE A 157 -1.07 -3.17 -10.96
C PHE A 157 -2.30 -2.86 -11.81
N LYS A 158 -2.65 -3.78 -12.71
CA LYS A 158 -3.69 -3.50 -13.71
C LYS A 158 -5.09 -3.53 -13.13
N LYS A 159 -5.90 -2.61 -13.64
CA LYS A 159 -7.33 -2.56 -13.47
C LYS A 159 -7.98 -3.33 -14.62
N ASN A 160 -8.68 -4.42 -14.32
CA ASN A 160 -9.39 -5.22 -15.30
C ASN A 160 -10.87 -4.85 -15.31
N ARG A 161 -11.39 -4.43 -16.47
CA ARG A 161 -12.83 -4.14 -16.69
C ARG A 161 -13.43 -3.21 -15.63
N GLY A 162 -12.72 -2.14 -15.29
CA GLY A 162 -13.23 -1.15 -14.33
C GLY A 162 -12.94 -1.47 -12.86
N HIS A 163 -12.28 -2.59 -12.54
CA HIS A 163 -11.99 -2.99 -11.14
C HIS A 163 -10.57 -3.54 -10.99
N TYR A 164 -9.97 -3.33 -9.83
CA TYR A 164 -8.70 -4.00 -9.50
C TYR A 164 -8.96 -5.46 -9.16
N GLY A 165 -8.03 -6.33 -9.59
CA GLY A 165 -8.05 -7.73 -9.16
C GLY A 165 -7.85 -7.85 -7.65
N PRO A 166 -8.26 -8.98 -7.03
CA PRO A 166 -8.15 -9.19 -5.59
C PRO A 166 -6.77 -8.84 -5.03
N CYS A 167 -5.71 -9.30 -5.68
CA CYS A 167 -4.35 -9.09 -5.21
C CYS A 167 -3.76 -7.72 -5.55
N SER A 168 -4.38 -6.94 -6.44
CA SER A 168 -3.98 -5.54 -6.68
C SER A 168 -4.60 -4.59 -5.64
N MET A 169 -5.65 -5.02 -4.93
CA MET A 169 -6.38 -4.20 -3.95
C MET A 169 -5.50 -3.66 -2.81
N PRO A 170 -4.59 -4.44 -2.19
CA PRO A 170 -3.70 -3.89 -1.15
C PRO A 170 -2.86 -2.69 -1.64
N PHE A 171 -2.35 -2.74 -2.88
CA PHE A 171 -1.56 -1.66 -3.47
C PHE A 171 -2.41 -0.43 -3.82
N PHE A 172 -3.60 -0.65 -4.37
CA PHE A 172 -4.54 0.45 -4.64
C PHE A 172 -4.96 1.16 -3.35
N ARG A 173 -5.30 0.40 -2.30
CA ARG A 173 -5.63 0.95 -0.98
C ARG A 173 -4.48 1.74 -0.38
N ALA A 174 -3.25 1.27 -0.54
CA ALA A 174 -2.07 2.00 -0.11
C ALA A 174 -1.95 3.37 -0.81
N TYR A 175 -2.19 3.40 -2.13
CA TYR A 175 -2.25 4.64 -2.89
C TYR A 175 -3.37 5.58 -2.40
N GLU A 176 -4.59 5.09 -2.16
CA GLU A 176 -5.67 5.91 -1.61
C GLU A 176 -5.38 6.41 -0.18
N HIS A 177 -4.64 5.63 0.61
CA HIS A 177 -4.27 6.04 1.97
C HIS A 177 -3.29 7.22 1.94
N MET A 178 -2.42 7.31 0.93
CA MET A 178 -1.51 8.46 0.77
C MET A 178 -2.26 9.78 0.71
N ASP A 179 -3.45 9.82 0.08
CA ASP A 179 -4.28 11.03 -0.01
C ASP A 179 -4.76 11.52 1.37
N LYS A 180 -4.93 10.60 2.33
CA LYS A 180 -5.40 10.90 3.69
C LYS A 180 -4.29 11.40 4.60
N ILE A 181 -3.04 11.08 4.28
CA ILE A 181 -1.88 11.39 5.15
C ILE A 181 -0.94 12.43 4.57
N LYS A 182 -1.11 12.83 3.29
CA LYS A 182 -0.25 13.81 2.62
C LYS A 182 -0.10 15.13 3.38
N ASP A 183 -1.18 15.62 4.00
CA ASP A 183 -1.18 16.90 4.73
C ASP A 183 -0.57 16.78 6.14
N ALA A 184 -0.31 15.56 6.60
CA ALA A 184 0.17 15.29 7.94
C ALA A 184 1.65 14.84 7.97
N TYR A 185 2.33 14.81 6.82
CA TYR A 185 3.68 14.25 6.69
C TYR A 185 4.80 15.07 7.35
N ASP A 186 4.51 16.31 7.76
CA ASP A 186 5.45 17.15 8.53
C ASP A 186 5.52 16.78 10.02
N ILE A 187 4.88 15.68 10.45
CA ILE A 187 4.81 15.27 11.85
C ILE A 187 5.77 14.10 12.09
N SER A 188 6.75 14.28 12.98
CA SER A 188 7.71 13.23 13.36
C SER A 188 7.03 12.04 14.07
N PHE A 189 7.71 10.88 14.14
CA PHE A 189 7.20 9.71 14.88
C PHE A 189 6.85 10.04 16.34
N GLU A 190 7.70 10.82 17.03
CA GLU A 190 7.46 11.28 18.40
C GLU A 190 6.25 12.21 18.49
N GLU A 191 6.07 13.13 17.54
CA GLU A 191 4.91 14.02 17.53
C GLU A 191 3.60 13.29 17.21
N TYR A 192 3.62 12.27 16.35
CA TYR A 192 2.46 11.42 16.11
C TYR A 192 2.05 10.66 17.38
N PHE A 193 3.02 10.05 18.06
CA PHE A 193 2.77 9.32 19.31
C PHE A 193 2.23 10.24 20.42
N ASN A 194 2.78 11.46 20.53
CA ASN A 194 2.34 12.45 21.52
C ASN A 194 0.97 13.05 21.21
N LYS A 195 0.56 13.12 19.94
CA LYS A 195 -0.78 13.58 19.54
C LYS A 195 -1.87 12.52 19.70
N VAL A 196 -1.54 11.23 19.61
CA VAL A 196 -2.52 10.12 19.64
C VAL A 196 -2.70 9.51 21.03
N LYS A 197 -1.69 9.58 21.91
CA LYS A 197 -1.79 9.12 23.31
C LYS A 197 -2.98 9.70 24.11
N PRO A 198 -3.31 11.01 24.02
CA PRO A 198 -4.40 11.59 24.79
C PRO A 198 -5.81 11.07 24.42
N THR A 199 -5.95 10.45 23.25
CA THR A 199 -7.23 9.87 22.79
C THR A 199 -7.43 8.41 23.21
N LEU A 200 -6.38 7.70 23.64
CA LEU A 200 -6.47 6.32 24.14
C LEU A 200 -6.63 6.26 25.67
N ASP A 201 -6.13 7.28 26.39
CA ASP A 201 -6.23 7.37 27.85
C ASP A 201 -7.49 8.07 28.36
N ASN A 202 -8.38 8.52 27.46
CA ASN A 202 -9.71 9.00 27.81
C ASN A 202 -10.72 7.87 27.61
N PRO A 203 -11.15 7.17 28.68
CA PRO A 203 -12.29 6.27 28.56
C PRO A 203 -13.51 7.09 28.11
N VAL A 204 -14.22 6.55 27.12
CA VAL A 204 -15.54 7.04 26.69
C VAL A 204 -16.36 7.32 27.95
N PRO A 205 -16.94 8.53 28.12
CA PRO A 205 -17.77 8.79 29.29
C PRO A 205 -18.92 7.80 29.29
N GLU A 206 -19.04 7.03 30.37
CA GLU A 206 -20.09 6.04 30.57
C GLU A 206 -21.44 6.66 30.21
N THR A 207 -22.08 6.07 29.20
CA THR A 207 -23.46 6.37 28.85
C THR A 207 -24.32 6.06 30.07
N LYS A 208 -24.78 7.11 30.76
CA LYS A 208 -25.78 7.00 31.82
C LYS A 208 -27.02 6.33 31.25
N THR A 209 -27.22 5.07 31.64
CA THR A 209 -28.46 4.32 31.42
C THR A 209 -29.57 5.01 32.18
N TYR A 210 -30.44 5.73 31.46
CA TYR A 210 -31.70 6.20 32.03
C TYR A 210 -32.62 4.99 32.22
N LEU A 211 -32.69 4.49 33.44
CA LEU A 211 -33.78 3.62 33.89
C LEU A 211 -35.09 4.38 33.75
N LYS A 212 -35.89 4.02 32.73
CA LYS A 212 -37.31 4.37 32.69
C LYS A 212 -37.97 3.73 33.90
N LYS A 213 -38.42 4.55 34.85
CA LYS A 213 -39.41 4.14 35.84
C LYS A 213 -40.67 3.72 35.08
N SER A 214 -41.06 2.46 35.24
CA SER A 214 -42.42 2.00 35.00
C SER A 214 -43.32 2.70 36.01
N GLU A 215 -44.25 3.53 35.53
CA GLU A 215 -45.42 3.95 36.31
C GLU A 215 -46.52 2.90 36.14
N ASN A 216 -47.23 2.68 37.25
CA ASN A 216 -48.32 1.73 37.45
C ASN A 216 -49.51 1.96 36.53
#